data_AF-A0A9E5PSJ2-F1
#
_entry.id   AF-A0A9E5PSJ2-F1
#
_cell.length_a   1.000
_cell.length_b   1.000
_cell.length_c   1.000
_cell.angle_alpha   90.00
_cell.angle_beta   90.00
_cell.angle_gamma   90.00
#
_symmetry.space_group_name_H-M   'P 1'
#
loop_
_entity.id
_entity.type
_entity.pdbx_description
1 polymer ?
#
loop_
_entity_poly.entity_id
_entity_poly.type
_entity_poly.pdbx_seq_one_letter_code
_entity_poly.pdbx_strand_id
1 'polypeptide(L)'
;VGFVFEAGGDWQLARFKADPRNQGKVLDRGFWRYTRHPNYFGDAMVWWGYFLFAAATPRSLWTVYSPVLMTFLLMRVSGVTLLEKGLKDTKPEYRDYVQRTSAFFPWFPKKSD
;
A
#
# COMPACT_ATOMS: atom_id res chain seq x y z
N VAL A 1 -3.14 -8.70 -10.97
CA VAL A 1 -2.23 -8.53 -9.81
C VAL A 1 -2.59 -7.29 -9.01
N GLY A 2 -2.59 -6.08 -9.60
CA GLY A 2 -2.94 -4.84 -8.90
C GLY A 2 -4.28 -4.91 -8.13
N PHE A 3 -5.36 -5.26 -8.84
CA PHE A 3 -6.69 -5.43 -8.24
C PHE A 3 -6.75 -6.46 -7.09
N VAL A 4 -5.92 -7.51 -7.14
CA VAL A 4 -5.87 -8.52 -6.07
C VAL A 4 -5.24 -7.94 -4.81
N PHE A 5 -4.19 -7.12 -4.95
CA PHE A 5 -3.57 -6.41 -3.84
C PHE A 5 -4.50 -5.34 -3.26
N GLU A 6 -5.23 -4.63 -4.12
CA GLU A 6 -6.19 -3.61 -3.72
C GLU A 6 -7.40 -4.19 -3.01
N ALA A 7 -8.25 -4.93 -3.75
CA ALA A 7 -9.47 -5.50 -3.19
C ALA A 7 -9.17 -6.50 -2.05
N GLY A 8 -8.11 -7.31 -2.19
CA GLY A 8 -7.71 -8.27 -1.17
C GLY A 8 -7.14 -7.61 0.08
N GLY A 9 -6.33 -6.55 -0.07
CA GLY A 9 -5.79 -5.78 1.04
C GLY A 9 -6.89 -5.05 1.82
N ASP A 10 -7.81 -4.39 1.10
CA ASP A 10 -8.93 -3.67 1.71
C ASP A 10 -9.92 -4.63 2.38
N TRP A 11 -10.22 -5.77 1.76
CA TRP A 11 -11.06 -6.81 2.37
C TRP A 11 -10.44 -7.35 3.66
N GLN A 12 -9.13 -7.62 3.68
CA GLN A 12 -8.43 -8.06 4.89
C GLN A 12 -8.52 -7.00 5.99
N LEU A 13 -8.32 -5.72 5.65
CA LEU A 13 -8.41 -4.63 6.61
C LEU A 13 -9.83 -4.44 7.15
N ALA A 14 -10.84 -4.49 6.28
CA ALA A 14 -12.24 -4.36 6.66
C ALA A 14 -12.65 -5.48 7.62
N ARG A 15 -12.31 -6.74 7.28
CA ARG A 15 -12.57 -7.89 8.14
C ARG A 15 -11.83 -7.81 9.47
N PHE A 16 -10.58 -7.34 9.47
CA PHE A 16 -9.80 -7.15 10.69
C PHE A 16 -10.43 -6.12 11.62
N LYS A 17 -10.86 -4.97 11.08
CA LYS A 17 -11.50 -3.88 11.85
C LYS A 17 -12.89 -4.26 12.38
N ALA A 18 -13.62 -5.12 11.68
CA ALA A 18 -14.96 -5.55 12.08
C ALA A 18 -14.98 -6.44 13.34
N ASP A 19 -13.86 -7.08 13.71
CA ASP A 19 -13.76 -7.89 14.92
C ASP A 19 -13.32 -7.04 16.12
N PRO A 20 -14.16 -6.86 17.16
CA PRO A 20 -13.82 -6.07 18.34
C PRO A 20 -12.56 -6.56 19.07
N ARG A 21 -12.20 -7.85 18.94
CA ARG A 21 -10.99 -8.42 19.57
C ARG A 21 -9.69 -7.89 18.93
N ASN A 22 -9.79 -7.20 17.81
CA ASN A 22 -8.67 -6.57 17.11
C ASN A 22 -8.54 -5.07 17.43
N GLN A 23 -9.39 -4.52 18.29
CA GLN A 23 -9.23 -3.14 18.75
C GLN A 23 -7.84 -2.95 19.37
N GLY A 24 -7.18 -1.84 19.02
CA GLY A 24 -5.81 -1.55 19.43
C GLY A 24 -4.71 -2.29 18.65
N LYS A 25 -4.99 -3.45 18.05
CA LYS A 25 -3.99 -4.28 17.36
C LYS A 25 -3.62 -3.75 15.97
N VAL A 26 -2.55 -4.31 15.40
CA VAL A 26 -2.06 -4.04 14.04
C VAL A 26 -2.24 -5.28 13.16
N LEU A 27 -2.73 -5.08 11.94
CA LEU A 27 -2.80 -6.14 10.95
C LEU A 27 -1.43 -6.28 10.26
N ASP A 28 -0.72 -7.36 10.57
CA ASP A 28 0.62 -7.64 10.01
C ASP A 28 0.67 -8.97 9.22
N ARG A 29 -0.49 -9.46 8.79
CA ARG A 29 -0.68 -10.74 8.09
C ARG A 29 -1.28 -10.55 6.69
N GLY A 30 -1.20 -11.57 5.86
CA GLY A 30 -1.74 -11.53 4.50
C GLY A 30 -0.98 -10.54 3.61
N PHE A 31 -1.69 -9.69 2.86
CA PHE A 31 -1.07 -8.66 2.02
C PHE A 31 -0.30 -7.63 2.85
N TRP A 32 -0.83 -7.31 4.03
CA TRP A 32 -0.24 -6.37 4.99
C TRP A 32 1.08 -6.86 5.58
N ARG A 33 1.42 -8.15 5.44
CA ARG A 33 2.74 -8.66 5.82
C ARG A 33 3.84 -8.14 4.90
N TYR A 34 3.55 -7.92 3.62
CA TYR A 34 4.55 -7.62 2.60
C TYR A 34 4.68 -6.14 2.31
N THR A 35 3.60 -5.39 2.52
CA THR A 35 3.58 -3.94 2.36
C THR A 35 2.57 -3.34 3.32
N ARG A 36 2.86 -2.13 3.81
CA ARG A 36 1.98 -1.39 4.71
C ARG A 36 0.80 -0.75 3.99
N HIS A 37 0.87 -0.63 2.67
CA HIS A 37 -0.21 -0.08 1.83
C HIS A 37 -0.42 -0.97 0.60
N PRO A 38 -0.97 -2.19 0.77
CA PRO A 38 -1.20 -3.10 -0.35
C PRO A 38 -2.17 -2.53 -1.38
N ASN A 39 -3.14 -1.72 -0.93
CA ASN A 39 -4.04 -1.00 -1.81
C ASN A 39 -3.37 0.08 -2.66
N TYR A 40 -2.41 0.82 -2.12
CA TYR A 40 -1.67 1.83 -2.90
C TYR A 40 -0.81 1.18 -3.98
N PHE A 41 -0.19 0.04 -3.63
CA PHE A 41 0.52 -0.74 -4.63
C PHE A 41 -0.43 -1.26 -5.72
N GLY A 42 -1.60 -1.76 -5.31
CA GLY A 42 -2.64 -2.22 -6.22
C GLY A 42 -3.10 -1.15 -7.21
N ASP A 43 -3.47 0.03 -6.72
CA ASP A 43 -3.87 1.19 -7.52
C ASP A 43 -2.75 1.62 -8.47
N ALA A 44 -1.53 1.78 -7.96
CA ALA A 44 -0.38 2.11 -8.81
C ALA A 44 -0.17 1.09 -9.94
N MET A 45 -0.28 -0.22 -9.68
CA MET A 45 -0.18 -1.24 -10.72
C MET A 45 -1.28 -1.10 -11.79
N VAL A 46 -2.49 -0.68 -11.41
CA VAL A 46 -3.58 -0.43 -12.37
C VAL A 46 -3.22 0.75 -13.28
N TRP A 47 -2.70 1.84 -12.74
CA TRP A 47 -2.24 2.98 -13.53
C TRP A 47 -1.08 2.63 -14.46
N TRP A 48 -0.11 1.85 -13.98
CA TRP A 48 0.96 1.32 -14.83
C TRP A 48 0.41 0.40 -15.92
N GLY A 49 -0.64 -0.39 -15.62
CA GLY A 49 -1.36 -1.18 -16.62
C GLY A 49 -2.00 -0.33 -17.72
N TYR A 50 -2.70 0.76 -17.36
CA TYR A 50 -3.26 1.70 -18.34
C TYR A 50 -2.19 2.35 -19.20
N PHE A 51 -1.04 2.69 -18.61
CA PHE A 51 0.08 3.20 -19.38
C PHE A 51 0.61 2.19 -20.39
N LEU A 52 0.74 0.90 -20.03
CA LEU A 52 1.18 -0.14 -20.96
C LEU A 52 0.21 -0.30 -22.16
N PHE A 53 -1.09 -0.20 -21.93
CA PHE A 53 -2.07 -0.19 -23.01
C PHE A 53 -1.93 1.06 -23.90
N ALA A 54 -1.78 2.24 -23.29
CA ALA A 54 -1.60 3.49 -24.04
C ALA A 54 -0.32 3.45 -24.89
N ALA A 55 0.79 2.98 -24.31
CA ALA A 55 2.12 2.90 -24.90
C ALA A 55 2.18 2.04 -26.19
N ALA A 56 1.19 1.16 -26.41
CA ALA A 56 1.06 0.42 -27.66
C ALA A 56 0.70 1.31 -28.86
N THR A 57 0.22 2.53 -28.61
CA THR A 57 -0.13 3.51 -29.66
C THR A 57 1.10 4.34 -30.05
N PRO A 58 1.36 4.62 -31.35
CA PRO A 58 2.46 5.48 -31.76
C PRO A 58 2.41 6.87 -31.10
N ARG A 59 3.58 7.39 -30.69
CA ARG A 59 3.75 8.73 -30.07
C ARG A 59 2.98 8.93 -28.76
N SER A 60 2.58 7.85 -28.08
CA SER A 60 1.86 7.92 -26.80
C SER A 60 2.75 7.84 -25.56
N LEU A 61 4.05 7.56 -25.68
CA LEU A 61 4.95 7.34 -24.52
C LEU A 61 4.95 8.49 -23.49
N TRP A 62 4.60 9.71 -23.90
CA TRP A 62 4.42 10.83 -22.99
C TRP A 62 3.33 10.59 -21.93
N THR A 63 2.39 9.66 -22.14
CA THR A 63 1.38 9.31 -21.13
C THR A 63 1.99 8.67 -19.88
N VAL A 64 3.30 8.34 -19.86
CA VAL A 64 4.02 7.90 -18.67
C VAL A 64 3.95 8.89 -17.51
N TYR A 65 3.71 10.19 -17.78
CA TYR A 65 3.48 11.18 -16.72
C TYR A 65 2.28 10.81 -15.83
N SER A 66 1.28 10.13 -16.38
CA SER A 66 0.08 9.72 -15.65
C SER A 66 0.37 8.73 -14.51
N PRO A 67 0.93 7.52 -14.75
CA PRO A 67 1.24 6.59 -13.65
C PRO A 67 2.34 7.12 -12.72
N VAL A 68 3.29 7.91 -13.22
CA VAL A 68 4.34 8.52 -12.39
C VAL A 68 3.73 9.53 -11.41
N LEU A 69 2.87 10.43 -11.91
CA LEU A 69 2.18 11.41 -11.08
C LEU A 69 1.29 10.70 -10.05
N MET A 70 0.51 9.70 -10.48
CA MET A 70 -0.37 8.98 -9.55
C MET A 70 0.43 8.25 -8.46
N THR A 71 1.51 7.56 -8.83
CA THR A 71 2.39 6.90 -7.85
C THR A 71 2.98 7.91 -6.86
N PHE A 72 3.37 9.10 -7.34
CA PHE A 72 3.86 10.18 -6.49
C PHE A 72 2.79 10.68 -5.50
N LEU A 73 1.58 10.94 -5.97
CA LEU A 73 0.47 11.40 -5.14
C LEU A 73 0.13 10.38 -4.05
N LEU A 74 0.06 9.09 -4.39
CA LEU A 74 -0.19 8.01 -3.45
C LEU A 74 0.89 7.94 -2.36
N MET A 75 2.17 8.08 -2.71
CA MET A 75 3.26 7.94 -1.74
C MET A 75 3.53 9.21 -0.92
N ARG A 76 3.32 10.41 -1.47
CA ARG A 76 3.78 11.68 -0.87
C ARG A 76 2.67 12.60 -0.41
N VAL A 77 1.54 12.59 -1.10
CA VAL A 77 0.44 13.55 -0.87
C VAL A 77 -0.76 12.90 -0.19
N SER A 78 -0.76 11.57 -0.05
CA SER A 78 -1.80 10.87 0.68
C SER A 78 -1.74 11.15 2.19
N GLY A 79 -2.93 11.21 2.82
CA GLY A 79 -3.08 11.35 4.26
C GLY A 79 -2.48 10.20 5.08
N VAL A 80 -2.00 9.13 4.41
CA VAL A 80 -1.33 7.99 5.03
C VAL A 80 -0.11 8.41 5.83
N THR A 81 0.70 9.36 5.34
CA THR A 81 1.90 9.79 6.08
C THR A 81 1.55 10.42 7.44
N LEU A 82 0.46 11.17 7.52
CA LEU A 82 -0.04 11.75 8.76
C LEU A 82 -0.66 10.67 9.66
N LEU A 83 -1.43 9.76 9.08
CA LEU A 83 -2.03 8.62 9.78
C LEU A 83 -0.95 7.72 10.42
N GLU A 84 0.10 7.39 9.68
CA GLU A 84 1.21 6.56 10.17
C GLU A 84 1.96 7.24 11.32
N LYS A 85 2.16 8.56 11.26
CA LYS A 85 2.77 9.31 12.37
C LYS A 85 1.94 9.18 13.64
N GLY A 86 0.62 9.41 13.55
CA GLY A 86 -0.29 9.25 14.70
C GLY A 86 -0.35 7.81 15.22
N LEU A 87 -0.34 6.82 14.33
CA LEU A 87 -0.33 5.40 14.69
C LEU A 87 0.95 4.98 15.41
N LYS A 88 2.11 5.52 15.03
CA LYS A 88 3.37 5.26 15.74
C LYS A 88 3.31 5.75 17.19
N ASP A 89 2.58 6.83 17.46
CA ASP A 89 2.51 7.39 18.81
C ASP A 89 1.41 6.76 19.66
N THR A 90 0.34 6.29 19.03
CA THR A 90 -0.80 5.67 19.73
C THR A 90 -0.70 4.15 19.87
N LYS A 91 0.10 3.47 19.03
CA LYS A 91 0.23 2.00 19.02
C LYS A 91 1.70 1.56 19.01
N PRO A 92 2.26 1.09 20.14
CA PRO A 92 3.64 0.63 20.22
C PRO A 92 3.97 -0.46 19.19
N GLU A 93 3.09 -1.45 19.03
CA GLU A 93 3.23 -2.56 18.05
C GLU A 93 3.34 -2.06 16.59
N TYR A 94 2.80 -0.88 16.29
CA TYR A 94 2.87 -0.29 14.96
C TYR A 94 4.29 0.17 14.63
N ARG A 95 5.07 0.61 15.63
CA ARG A 95 6.48 1.01 15.42
C ARG A 95 7.30 -0.17 14.91
N ASP A 96 7.16 -1.33 15.55
CA ASP A 96 7.86 -2.56 15.16
C ASP A 96 7.39 -3.05 13.78
N TYR A 97 6.11 -2.91 13.49
CA TYR A 97 5.56 -3.22 12.17
C TYR A 97 6.13 -2.33 11.06
N VAL A 98 6.29 -1.02 11.30
CA VAL A 98 6.90 -0.08 10.35
C VAL A 98 8.37 -0.40 10.07
N GLN A 99 9.13 -0.83 11.07
CA GLN A 99 10.55 -1.15 10.89
C GLN A 99 10.76 -2.40 10.03
N ARG A 100 9.86 -3.39 10.17
CA ARG A 100 9.98 -4.68 9.49
C ARG A 100 9.33 -4.70 8.11
N THR A 101 8.32 -3.86 7.86
CA THR A 101 7.45 -3.96 6.67
C THR A 101 7.66 -2.80 5.70
N SER A 102 7.83 -3.13 4.42
CA SER A 102 7.95 -2.14 3.34
C SER A 102 6.76 -1.17 3.32
N ALA A 103 7.00 0.10 3.02
CA ALA A 103 5.92 1.09 2.93
C ALA A 103 4.97 0.82 1.76
N PHE A 104 5.53 0.48 0.59
CA PHE A 104 4.79 0.51 -0.67
C PHE A 104 5.02 -0.77 -1.49
N PHE A 105 6.26 -1.04 -1.89
CA PHE A 105 6.57 -2.21 -2.70
C PHE A 105 6.46 -3.50 -1.87
N PRO A 106 5.66 -4.50 -2.28
CA PRO A 106 5.55 -5.76 -1.55
C PRO A 106 6.91 -6.46 -1.45
N TRP A 107 7.42 -6.64 -0.23
CA TRP A 107 8.70 -7.27 0.01
C TRP A 107 8.68 -8.14 1.27
N PHE A 108 9.64 -9.06 1.38
CA PHE A 108 9.75 -9.88 2.58
C PHE A 108 10.07 -9.02 3.82
N PRO A 109 9.42 -9.28 4.97
CA PRO A 109 9.70 -8.54 6.19
C PRO A 109 11.17 -8.66 6.59
N LYS A 110 11.76 -7.57 7.08
CA LYS A 110 13.09 -7.62 7.70
C LYS A 110 13.02 -8.44 8.99
N LYS A 111 14.07 -9.23 9.25
CA LYS A 111 14.24 -9.90 10.54
C LYS A 111 14.47 -8.81 11.59
N SER A 112 13.73 -8.88 12.69
CA SER A 112 14.03 -8.15 13.92
C SER A 112 15.11 -8.95 14.65
N ASP A 113 16.30 -8.36 14.76
CA ASP A 113 17.38 -8.84 15.65
C ASP A 113 17.02 -8.56 17.12
#